data_AF-A0A349MQL8-F1
#
_entry.id   AF-A0A349MQL8-F1
#
_cell.length_a   1.000
_cell.length_b   1.000
_cell.length_c   1.000
_cell.angle_alpha   90.00
_cell.angle_beta   90.00
_cell.angle_gamma   90.00
#
_symmetry.space_group_name_H-M   'P 1'
#
loop_
_entity.id
_entity.type
_entity.pdbx_description
1 polymer ?
#
loop_
_entity_poly.entity_id
_entity_poly.type
_entity_poly.pdbx_seq_one_letter_code
_entity_poly.pdbx_strand_id
1 'polypeptide(L)'
;MEQSTLPSGIEATPEREQIANSVKKICDRYDDDFWSKKDQNKTFPFEFHAAMAESGWLGITMPTEYGGAGLGVTEAALMMHTVGRSAGVFAACSSIHINL
;
A
#
# COMPACT_ATOMS: atom_id res chain seq x y z
N MET A 1 24.70 4.67 3.62
CA MET A 1 23.71 5.73 3.37
C MET A 1 22.34 5.08 3.49
N GLU A 2 21.64 5.33 4.59
CA GLU A 2 20.27 4.86 4.76
C GLU A 2 19.41 5.67 3.77
N GLN A 3 18.98 5.03 2.69
CA GLN A 3 18.06 5.67 1.76
C GLN A 3 16.74 5.87 2.51
N SER A 4 16.29 7.12 2.62
CA SER A 4 14.97 7.43 3.16
C SER A 4 13.94 6.55 2.46
N THR A 5 13.08 5.88 3.23
CA THR A 5 11.99 5.05 2.71
C THR A 5 10.88 5.89 2.08
N LEU A 6 10.91 7.20 2.28
CA LEU A 6 9.93 8.16 1.81
C LEU A 6 10.34 8.77 0.45
N PRO A 7 9.37 9.14 -0.41
CA PRO A 7 9.64 9.83 -1.66
C PRO A 7 10.35 11.17 -1.44
N SER A 8 11.16 11.59 -2.41
CA SER A 8 11.75 12.92 -2.42
C SER A 8 10.66 14.00 -2.36
N GLY A 9 10.79 14.96 -1.44
CA GLY A 9 9.84 16.06 -1.28
C GLY A 9 8.75 15.80 -0.23
N ILE A 10 8.71 14.62 0.40
CA ILE A 10 7.87 14.37 1.57
C ILE A 10 8.70 14.55 2.83
N GLU A 11 8.19 15.37 3.76
CA GLU A 11 8.81 15.54 5.08
C GLU A 11 8.70 14.24 5.88
N ALA A 12 9.85 13.78 6.40
CA ALA A 12 9.95 12.61 7.24
C ALA A 12 9.47 12.92 8.66
N THR A 13 8.24 12.52 8.95
CA THR A 13 7.70 12.49 10.30
C THR A 13 7.60 11.05 10.79
N PRO A 14 7.68 10.80 12.11
CA PRO A 14 7.55 9.44 12.67
C PRO A 14 6.26 8.73 12.21
N GLU A 15 5.16 9.48 12.06
CA GLU A 15 3.87 8.96 11.62
C GLU A 15 3.93 8.48 10.17
N ARG A 16 4.56 9.24 9.28
CA ARG A 16 4.74 8.86 7.87
C ARG A 16 5.66 7.66 7.72
N GLU A 17 6.74 7.61 8.47
CA GLU A 17 7.61 6.43 8.51
C GLU A 17 6.85 5.20 9.01
N GLN A 18 6.01 5.35 10.03
CA GLN A 18 5.18 4.27 10.54
C GLN A 18 4.16 3.78 9.50
N ILE A 19 3.55 4.67 8.73
CA ILE A 19 2.65 4.32 7.61
C ILE A 19 3.41 3.49 6.58
N ALA A 20 4.54 4.00 6.08
CA ALA A 20 5.36 3.30 5.09
C ALA A 20 5.79 1.91 5.59
N ASN A 21 6.27 1.82 6.84
CA ASN A 21 6.67 0.55 7.45
C ASN A 21 5.51 -0.43 7.60
N SER A 22 4.31 0.04 7.95
CA SER A 22 3.13 -0.80 8.11
C SER A 22 2.62 -1.35 6.78
N VAL A 23 2.59 -0.52 5.74
CA VAL A 23 2.26 -0.94 4.37
C VAL A 23 3.30 -1.94 3.86
N LYS A 24 4.59 -1.66 4.08
CA LYS A 24 5.69 -2.55 3.69
C LYS A 24 5.55 -3.95 4.31
N LYS A 25 5.21 -4.04 5.59
CA LYS A 25 4.99 -5.34 6.27
C LYS A 25 3.91 -6.18 5.60
N ILE A 26 2.87 -5.55 5.04
CA ILE A 26 1.83 -6.26 4.30
C ILE A 26 2.38 -6.74 2.96
N CYS A 27 3.02 -5.84 2.20
CA CYS A 27 3.64 -6.14 0.92
C CYS A 27 4.66 -7.27 1.01
N ASP A 28 5.49 -7.31 2.06
CA ASP A 28 6.52 -8.33 2.27
C ASP A 28 5.96 -9.76 2.44
N ARG A 29 4.64 -9.92 2.65
CA ARG A 29 3.97 -11.24 2.69
C ARG A 29 3.71 -11.82 1.30
N TYR A 30 3.82 -11.02 0.24
CA TYR A 30 3.46 -11.40 -1.13
C TYR A 30 4.64 -11.16 -2.05
N ASP A 31 5.42 -12.21 -2.27
CA ASP A 31 6.64 -12.22 -3.06
C ASP A 31 6.40 -12.35 -4.57
N ASP A 32 7.48 -12.36 -5.35
CA ASP A 32 7.43 -12.49 -6.81
C ASP A 32 6.75 -13.78 -7.27
N ASP A 33 6.89 -14.88 -6.51
CA ASP A 33 6.25 -16.16 -6.81
C ASP A 33 4.73 -16.08 -6.69
N PHE A 34 4.23 -15.41 -5.65
CA PHE A 34 2.80 -15.14 -5.51
C PHE A 34 2.28 -14.35 -6.72
N TRP A 35 2.94 -13.24 -7.07
CA TRP A 35 2.49 -12.38 -8.17
C TRP A 35 2.60 -13.06 -9.53
N SER A 36 3.67 -13.83 -9.76
CA SER A 36 3.84 -14.61 -10.99
C SER A 36 2.73 -15.65 -11.15
N LYS A 37 2.34 -16.35 -10.07
CA LYS A 37 1.20 -17.28 -10.10
C LYS A 37 -0.12 -16.57 -10.39
N LYS A 38 -0.35 -15.38 -9.83
CA LYS A 38 -1.58 -14.61 -10.11
C LYS A 38 -1.66 -14.18 -11.57
N ASP A 39 -0.55 -13.70 -12.13
CA ASP A 39 -0.45 -13.32 -13.54
C ASP A 39 -0.69 -14.51 -14.48
N GLN A 40 0.05 -15.62 -14.28
CA GLN A 40 -0.08 -16.83 -15.10
C GLN A 40 -1.50 -17.40 -15.09
N ASN A 41 -2.15 -17.39 -13.93
CA ASN A 41 -3.51 -17.91 -13.79
C ASN A 41 -4.60 -16.86 -14.11
N LYS A 42 -4.22 -15.61 -14.41
CA LYS A 42 -5.15 -14.50 -14.69
C LYS A 42 -6.18 -14.30 -13.57
N THR A 43 -5.74 -14.44 -12.33
CA THR A 43 -6.62 -14.36 -11.15
C THR A 43 -6.39 -13.07 -10.37
N PHE A 44 -7.47 -12.51 -9.83
CA PHE A 44 -7.41 -11.35 -8.95
C PHE A 44 -6.72 -11.72 -7.61
N PRO A 45 -5.87 -10.83 -7.05
CA PRO A 45 -5.14 -11.08 -5.79
C PRO A 45 -6.04 -10.77 -4.58
N PHE A 46 -7.12 -11.54 -4.39
CA PHE A 46 -8.07 -11.35 -3.29
C PHE A 46 -7.40 -11.34 -1.92
N GLU A 47 -6.36 -12.15 -1.73
CA GLU A 47 -5.62 -12.27 -0.48
C GLU A 47 -4.88 -10.98 -0.14
N PHE A 48 -4.25 -10.34 -1.13
CA PHE A 48 -3.58 -9.05 -0.96
C PHE A 48 -4.59 -7.92 -0.73
N HIS A 49 -5.67 -7.90 -1.52
CA HIS A 49 -6.73 -6.91 -1.36
C HIS A 49 -7.37 -6.98 0.02
N ALA A 50 -7.71 -8.19 0.50
CA ALA A 50 -8.28 -8.40 1.82
C ALA A 50 -7.33 -7.93 2.92
N ALA A 51 -6.04 -8.28 2.84
CA ALA A 51 -5.03 -7.81 3.78
C ALA A 51 -4.92 -6.28 3.86
N MET A 52 -5.00 -5.59 2.72
CA MET A 52 -5.00 -4.12 2.67
C MET A 52 -6.28 -3.53 3.25
N ALA A 53 -7.44 -4.15 3.00
CA ALA A 53 -8.73 -3.74 3.55
C ALA A 53 -8.78 -3.90 5.08
N GLU A 54 -8.39 -5.07 5.59
CA GLU A 54 -8.36 -5.39 7.02
C GLU A 54 -7.43 -4.47 7.81
N SER A 55 -6.40 -3.95 7.14
CA SER A 55 -5.45 -3.00 7.73
C SER A 55 -5.89 -1.53 7.58
N GLY A 56 -7.07 -1.27 7.00
CA GLY A 56 -7.65 0.07 6.85
C GLY A 56 -7.10 0.89 5.68
N TRP A 57 -6.21 0.34 4.85
CA TRP A 57 -5.52 1.09 3.80
C TRP A 57 -6.41 1.47 2.61
N LEU A 58 -7.51 0.75 2.39
CA LEU A 58 -8.47 1.09 1.33
C LEU A 58 -9.32 2.33 1.66
N GLY A 59 -9.36 2.75 2.93
CA GLY A 59 -10.09 3.93 3.40
C GLY A 59 -9.17 5.03 3.91
N ILE A 60 -7.92 5.10 3.41
CA ILE A 60 -6.89 5.96 4.01
C ILE A 60 -7.27 7.45 4.03
N THR A 61 -7.94 7.95 2.98
CA THR A 61 -8.43 9.33 2.87
C THR A 61 -9.89 9.51 3.31
N MET A 62 -10.61 8.42 3.56
CA MET A 62 -12.02 8.46 3.90
C MET A 62 -12.21 8.99 5.33
N PRO A 63 -13.23 9.83 5.61
CA PRO A 63 -13.52 10.31 6.96
C PRO A 63 -13.70 9.16 7.97
N THR A 64 -13.30 9.41 9.21
CA THR A 64 -13.39 8.43 10.30
C THR A 64 -14.84 8.06 10.65
N GLU A 65 -15.80 8.97 10.42
CA GLU A 65 -17.24 8.71 10.58
C GLU A 65 -17.77 7.61 9.64
N TYR A 66 -17.06 7.34 8.55
CA TYR A 66 -17.38 6.27 7.59
C TYR A 66 -16.43 5.06 7.71
N GLY A 67 -15.61 5.00 8.77
CA GLY A 67 -14.66 3.91 9.01
C GLY A 67 -13.33 4.03 8.27
N GLY A 68 -13.00 5.22 7.73
CA GLY A 68 -11.70 5.51 7.15
C GLY A 68 -10.65 6.00 8.15
N ALA A 69 -9.43 6.21 7.68
CA ALA A 69 -8.33 6.71 8.51
C ALA A 69 -8.31 8.25 8.64
N GLY A 70 -9.07 8.98 7.80
CA GLY A 70 -9.13 10.44 7.80
C GLY A 70 -7.79 11.13 7.51
N LEU A 71 -6.87 10.45 6.83
CA LEU A 71 -5.56 10.99 6.48
C LEU A 71 -5.61 11.79 5.17
N GLY A 72 -4.51 12.48 4.86
CA GLY A 72 -4.39 13.32 3.67
C GLY A 72 -3.92 12.58 2.42
N VAL A 73 -3.94 13.31 1.30
CA VAL A 73 -3.42 12.85 0.00
C VAL A 73 -1.94 12.50 0.07
N THR A 74 -1.17 13.15 0.95
CA THR A 74 0.26 12.85 1.16
C THR A 74 0.47 11.43 1.69
N GLU A 75 -0.32 11.02 2.69
CA GLU A 75 -0.24 9.69 3.27
C GLU A 75 -0.72 8.61 2.28
N ALA A 76 -1.75 8.92 1.48
CA ALA A 76 -2.20 8.07 0.38
C ALA A 76 -1.10 7.88 -0.69
N ALA A 77 -0.43 8.97 -1.08
CA ALA A 77 0.68 8.91 -2.02
C ALA A 77 1.86 8.10 -1.45
N LEU A 78 2.11 8.21 -0.15
CA LEU A 78 3.16 7.43 0.53
C LEU A 78 2.84 5.92 0.57
N MET A 79 1.59 5.57 0.87
CA MET A 79 1.11 4.20 0.79
C MET A 79 1.31 3.65 -0.63
N MET A 80 0.84 4.36 -1.66
CA MET A 80 1.00 3.93 -3.07
C MET A 80 2.46 3.83 -3.50
N HIS A 81 3.31 4.75 -3.05
CA HIS A 81 4.75 4.68 -3.30
C HIS A 81 5.37 3.43 -2.67
N THR A 82 4.96 3.06 -1.46
CA THR A 82 5.45 1.87 -0.77
C THR A 82 5.02 0.60 -1.51
N VAL A 83 3.75 0.51 -1.92
CA VAL A 83 3.24 -0.61 -2.73
C VAL A 83 3.92 -0.67 -4.10
N GLY A 84 4.17 0.48 -4.74
CA GLY A 84 4.87 0.54 -6.01
C GLY A 84 6.33 0.08 -5.96
N ARG A 85 6.89 -0.08 -4.75
CA ARG A 85 8.25 -0.60 -4.52
C ARG A 85 8.26 -2.07 -4.09
N SER A 86 7.10 -2.71 -3.99
CA SER A 86 7.00 -4.14 -3.70
C SER A 86 6.91 -5.00 -4.96
N ALA A 87 7.02 -6.31 -4.79
CA ALA A 87 6.72 -7.28 -5.84
C ALA A 87 5.33 -7.04 -6.46
N GLY A 88 5.17 -7.36 -7.74
CA GLY A 88 3.90 -7.25 -8.46
C GLY A 88 3.41 -5.85 -8.83
N VAL A 89 4.08 -4.78 -8.35
CA VAL A 89 3.89 -3.33 -8.64
C VAL A 89 2.54 -2.98 -9.28
N PHE A 90 2.40 -3.19 -10.58
CA PHE A 90 1.21 -2.83 -11.35
C PHE A 90 -0.05 -3.53 -10.83
N ALA A 91 -0.02 -4.85 -10.65
CA ALA A 91 -1.16 -5.62 -10.15
C ALA A 91 -1.52 -5.25 -8.70
N ALA A 92 -0.51 -5.00 -7.87
CA ALA A 92 -0.69 -4.58 -6.48
C ALA A 92 -1.37 -3.20 -6.40
N CYS A 93 -0.80 -2.19 -7.06
CA CYS A 93 -1.39 -0.85 -7.16
C CYS A 93 -2.80 -0.87 -7.77
N SER A 94 -2.98 -1.60 -8.88
CA SER A 94 -4.27 -1.72 -9.56
C SER A 94 -5.36 -2.27 -8.65
N SER A 95 -5.03 -3.18 -7.74
CA SER A 95 -6.02 -3.77 -6.84
C SER A 95 -6.55 -2.81 -5.77
N ILE A 96 -5.84 -1.72 -5.44
CA ILE A 96 -6.18 -0.84 -4.29
C ILE A 96 -6.51 0.62 -4.67
N HIS A 97 -6.03 1.11 -5.81
CA HIS A 97 -6.05 2.55 -6.14
C HIS A 97 -7.43 3.15 -6.45
N ILE A 98 -8.45 2.35 -6.79
CA ILE A 98 -9.77 2.85 -7.23
C ILE A 98 -10.51 3.61 -6.12
N ASN A 99 -10.15 3.37 -4.85
CA ASN A 99 -10.82 3.97 -3.71
C ASN A 99 -10.18 5.28 -3.22
N LEU A 100 -9.11 5.74 -3.88
CA LEU A 100 -8.37 6.96 -3.51
C LEU A 100 -8.99 8.24 -4.08
#